data_AF-A0A348UQJ7-F1
#
_entry.id   AF-A0A348UQJ7-F1
#
_cell.length_a   1.000
_cell.length_b   1.000
_cell.length_c   1.000
_cell.angle_alpha   90.00
_cell.angle_beta   90.00
_cell.angle_gamma   90.00
#
_symmetry.space_group_name_H-M   'P 1'
#
loop_
_entity.id
_entity.type
_entity.pdbx_description
1 polymer ?
#
loop_
_entity_poly.entity_id
_entity_poly.type
_entity_poly.pdbx_seq_one_letter_code
_entity_poly.pdbx_strand_id
1 'polypeptide(L)' 'HVLDVRNFGFAGALQLAPYPGEPARRPYEIAMACWQRGLYVRYGGDTLQFGPAFVMEREQISEMFGIVSEALRAA' A
#
# COMPACT_ATOMS: atom_id res chain seq x y z
N HIS A 1 0.33 -11.42 4.46
CA HIS A 1 1.38 -10.81 5.29
C HIS A 1 1.00 -9.42 5.85
N VAL A 2 -0.28 -9.02 5.81
CA VAL A 2 -0.78 -7.78 6.42
C VAL A 2 -1.05 -8.04 7.90
N LEU A 3 -0.58 -7.14 8.76
CA LEU A 3 -0.74 -7.23 10.23
C LEU A 3 -1.83 -6.31 10.76
N ASP A 4 -2.00 -5.13 10.15
CA ASP A 4 -2.96 -4.13 10.61
C ASP A 4 -3.42 -3.21 9.47
N VAL A 5 -4.60 -2.63 9.61
CA VAL A 5 -5.22 -1.66 8.71
C VAL A 5 -5.74 -0.49 9.53
N ARG A 6 -5.23 0.71 9.28
CA ARG A 6 -5.58 1.91 10.05
C ARG A 6 -5.95 3.08 9.14
N ASN A 7 -6.87 3.93 9.57
CA ASN A 7 -7.22 5.15 8.84
C ASN A 7 -7.70 6.28 9.76
N PHE A 8 -7.62 7.50 9.24
CA PHE A 8 -8.28 8.69 9.78
C PHE A 8 -8.67 9.62 8.62
N GLY A 9 -9.97 9.71 8.32
CA GLY A 9 -10.44 10.40 7.12
C GLY A 9 -9.84 9.78 5.85
N PHE A 10 -9.21 10.62 5.01
CA PHE A 10 -8.54 10.22 3.76
C PHE A 10 -7.08 9.77 3.95
N ALA A 11 -6.57 9.70 5.19
CA ALA A 11 -5.28 9.09 5.47
C ALA A 11 -5.47 7.61 5.84
N GLY A 12 -4.73 6.71 5.21
CA GLY A 12 -4.78 5.27 5.47
C GLY A 12 -3.39 4.63 5.50
N ALA A 13 -3.24 3.52 6.22
CA ALA A 13 -2.02 2.73 6.23
C ALA A 13 -2.31 1.23 6.35
N LEU A 14 -1.47 0.44 5.66
CA LEU A 14 -1.38 -1.01 5.84
C LEU A 14 -0.05 -1.32 6.50
N GLN A 15 -0.08 -1.99 7.66
CA GLN A 15 1.13 -2.48 8.31
C GLN A 15 1.43 -3.91 7.85
N LEU A 16 2.69 -4.18 7.53
CA LEU A 16 3.12 -5.42 6.91
C LEU A 16 4.12 -6.15 7.81
N ALA A 17 4.05 -7.48 7.81
CA ALA A 17 4.99 -8.29 8.57
C ALA A 17 6.42 -8.09 8.03
N PRO A 18 7.40 -7.72 8.87
CA PRO A 18 8.77 -7.51 8.42
C PRO A 18 9.42 -8.85 8.01
N TYR A 19 10.38 -8.79 7.09
CA TYR A 19 11.34 -9.89 6.93
C TYR A 19 12.35 -9.85 8.10
N PRO A 20 12.91 -10.99 8.53
CA PRO A 20 13.95 -11.02 9.55
C PRO A 20 15.14 -10.15 9.16
N GLY A 21 15.46 -9.13 9.99
CA GLY A 21 16.57 -8.21 9.73
C GLY A 21 16.33 -7.15 8.64
N GLU A 22 15.22 -7.22 7.91
CA GLU A 22 14.91 -6.31 6.79
C GLU A 22 13.49 -5.72 6.89
N PRO A 23 13.18 -4.92 7.94
CA PRO A 23 11.81 -4.50 8.24
C PRO A 23 11.17 -3.60 7.16
N ALA A 24 11.99 -2.84 6.42
CA ALA A 24 11.51 -1.93 5.38
C ALA A 24 11.41 -2.59 3.98
N ARG A 25 11.93 -3.81 3.81
CA ARG A 25 12.04 -4.44 2.49
C ARG A 25 10.68 -4.83 1.90
N ARG A 26 9.79 -5.42 2.71
CA ARG A 26 8.46 -5.85 2.22
C ARG A 26 7.61 -4.68 1.69
N PRO A 27 7.44 -3.56 2.42
CA PRO A 27 6.75 -2.38 1.88
C PRO A 27 7.39 -1.83 0.61
N TYR A 28 8.73 -1.82 0.52
CA TYR A 28 9.44 -1.40 -0.70
C TYR A 28 9.09 -2.30 -1.90
N GLU A 29 9.20 -3.61 -1.76
CA GLU A 29 8.92 -4.58 -2.84
C GLU A 29 7.49 -4.43 -3.36
N ILE A 30 6.51 -4.29 -2.46
CA ILE A 30 5.10 -4.11 -2.83
C ILE A 30 4.86 -2.75 -3.48
N ALA A 31 5.46 -1.67 -2.96
CA ALA A 31 5.36 -0.35 -3.57
C ALA A 31 5.96 -0.33 -4.99
N MET A 32 7.05 -1.05 -5.24
CA MET A 32 7.61 -1.21 -6.59
C MET A 32 6.70 -2.04 -7.49
N ALA A 33 6.05 -3.08 -6.97
CA ALA A 33 5.04 -3.84 -7.72
C ALA A 33 3.81 -2.99 -8.08
N CYS A 34 3.37 -2.08 -7.21
CA CYS A 34 2.35 -1.07 -7.52
C CYS A 34 2.84 -0.08 -8.59
N TRP A 35 4.08 0.40 -8.46
CA TRP A 35 4.68 1.35 -9.40
C TRP A 35 4.73 0.79 -10.82
N GLN A 36 5.14 -0.48 -10.98
CA GLN A 36 5.14 -1.17 -12.27
C GLN A 36 3.75 -1.30 -12.90
N ARG A 37 2.68 -1.22 -12.09
CA ARG A 37 1.27 -1.21 -12.53
C ARG A 37 0.69 0.19 -12.67
N GLY A 38 1.51 1.24 -12.58
CA GLY A 38 1.08 2.62 -12.75
C GLY A 38 0.55 3.30 -11.48
N LEU A 39 0.68 2.67 -10.31
CA LEU A 39 0.26 3.26 -9.04
C LEU A 39 1.45 3.63 -8.15
N TYR A 40 1.62 4.92 -7.88
CA TYR A 40 2.52 5.38 -6.84
C TYR A 40 1.93 5.12 -5.45
N VAL A 41 2.63 4.35 -4.63
CA VAL A 41 2.31 4.14 -3.22
C VAL A 41 3.49 4.55 -2.37
N ARG A 42 3.26 5.43 -1.39
CA ARG A 42 4.29 5.77 -0.41
C ARG A 42 4.50 4.58 0.51
N TYR A 43 5.75 4.18 0.71
CA TYR A 43 6.15 3.23 1.74
C TYR A 43 7.07 3.91 2.76
N GLY A 44 7.02 3.45 4.01
CA GLY A 44 7.87 3.94 5.09
C GLY A 44 7.73 3.08 6.34
N GLY A 45 8.87 2.79 6.98
CA GLY A 45 8.90 1.80 8.06
C GLY A 45 8.39 0.45 7.55
N ASP A 46 7.45 -0.14 8.28
CA ASP A 46 6.75 -1.38 7.94
C ASP A 46 5.37 -1.14 7.29
N THR A 47 5.13 0.05 6.71
CA THR A 47 3.81 0.44 6.18
C THR A 47 3.80 0.83 4.71
N LEU A 48 2.66 0.55 4.06
CA LEU A 48 2.17 1.28 2.87
C LEU A 48 1.22 2.39 3.34
N GLN A 49 1.32 3.57 2.74
CA GLN A 49 0.65 4.79 3.20
C GLN A 49 -0.14 5.41 2.05
N PHE A 50 -1.39 5.79 2.34
CA PHE A 50 -2.37 6.22 1.37
C PHE A 50 -2.94 7.59 1.76
N GLY A 51 -3.01 8.47 0.77
CA GLY A 51 -3.62 9.79 0.86
C GLY A 51 -4.20 10.18 -0.50
N PRO A 52 -5.28 9.53 -0.96
CA PRO A 52 -5.90 9.83 -2.25
C PRO A 52 -6.37 11.28 -2.31
N ALA A 53 -6.48 11.82 -3.53
CA ALA A 53 -6.99 13.16 -3.74
C ALA A 53 -8.48 13.25 -3.31
N PHE A 54 -8.87 14.37 -2.71
CA PHE A 54 -10.22 14.54 -2.17
C PHE A 54 -11.34 14.54 -3.22
N VAL A 55 -10.97 14.68 -4.50
CA VAL A 55 -11.89 14.69 -5.64
C VAL A 55 -12.00 13.32 -6.33
N MET A 56 -11.32 12.28 -5.83
CA MET A 56 -11.42 10.95 -6.41
C MET A 56 -12.81 10.35 -6.19
N GLU A 57 -13.36 9.78 -7.24
CA GLU A 57 -14.59 9.00 -7.19
C GLU A 57 -14.34 7.61 -6.61
N ARG A 58 -15.41 6.98 -6.11
CA ARG A 58 -15.33 5.67 -5.44
C ARG A 58 -14.67 4.61 -6.33
N GLU A 59 -14.97 4.62 -7.62
CA GLU A 59 -14.46 3.66 -8.59
C GLU A 59 -12.93 3.81 -8.76
N GLN A 60 -12.42 5.04 -8.74
CA GLN A 60 -10.97 5.30 -8.82
C GLN A 60 -10.25 4.83 -7.55
N ILE A 61 -10.89 4.98 -6.39
CA ILE A 61 -10.37 4.43 -5.12
C ILE A 61 -10.38 2.89 -5.16
N SER A 62 -11.43 2.29 -5.71
CA SER A 62 -11.51 0.83 -5.91
C SER A 62 -10.43 0.31 -6.86
N GLU A 63 -10.17 1.00 -7.98
CA GLU A 63 -9.09 0.67 -8.91
C GLU A 63 -7.71 0.75 -8.23
N MET A 64 -7.45 1.84 -7.50
CA MET A 64 -6.22 2.01 -6.72
C MET A 64 -5.98 0.84 -5.78
N PHE A 65 -6.97 0.46 -4.95
CA PHE A 65 -6.81 -0.66 -4.03
C PHE A 65 -6.84 -2.03 -4.71
N GLY A 66 -7.41 -2.14 -5.92
CA GLY A 66 -7.26 -3.31 -6.79
C GLY A 66 -5.80 -3.60 -7.11
N ILE A 67 -5.07 -2.57 -7.59
CA ILE A 67 -3.63 -2.67 -7.86
C ILE A 67 -2.85 -3.06 -6.60
N VAL A 68 -3.17 -2.45 -5.45
CA VAL A 68 -2.54 -2.79 -4.17
C VAL A 68 -2.81 -4.25 -3.78
N SER A 69 -4.04 -4.74 -3.97
CA SER A 69 -4.41 -6.13 -3.66
C SER A 69 -3.62 -7.13 -4.49
N GLU A 70 -3.45 -6.87 -5.79
CA GLU A 70 -2.64 -7.71 -6.66
C GLU A 70 -1.16 -7.73 -6.24
N ALA A 71 -0.60 -6.54 -5.94
CA ALA A 71 0.78 -6.42 -5.48
C ALA A 71 1.01 -7.16 -4.14
N LEU A 72 0.04 -7.08 -3.21
CA LEU A 72 0.08 -7.83 -1.94
C LEU A 72 -0.02 -9.34 -2.12
N ARG A 73 -0.75 -9.84 -3.12
CA ARG A 73 -0.85 -11.29 -3.36
C ARG A 73 0.41 -11.87 -4.00
N ALA A 74 1.20 -11.03 -4.68
CA ALA A 74 2.44 -11.43 -5.33
C ALA A 74 3.66 -11.44 -4.37
N ALA A 75 3.51 -10.96 -3.13
CA ALA A 75 4.58 -10.78 -2.13
C ALA A 75 4.37 -11.61 -0.84
#